data_AF-A0A7K5EAP5-F1
#
_entry.id   AF-A0A7K5EAP5-F1
#
_cell.length_a   1.000
_cell.length_b   1.000
_cell.length_c   1.000
_cell.angle_alpha   90.00
_cell.angle_beta   90.00
_cell.angle_gamma   90.00
#
_symmetry.space_group_name_H-M   'P 1'
#
loop_
_entity.id
_entity.type
_entity.pdbx_description
1 polymer ?
#
loop_
_entity_poly.entity_id
_entity_poly.type
_entity_poly.pdbx_seq_one_letter_code
_entity_poly.pdbx_strand_id
1 'polypeptide(L)'
;MDESIFKDYEDEIQALEEEIRLLTEEYEDIRHESTFYSDEEILKSIKSFQREAQGETKGHQSPSDLKAQLESLEADLSFLMEFTGFHFTSHSKKTVERTANRTVQKHRLSGKCHSLPFQLEFQLLEMQNNEKVSGVVSDLSIVMESREDSNVSKFVSRTEEHGDLLTFFRSLSTYAEWYEHRRHTFLHFKAKYPDIVSLPEGLLGDFIILRSPKVSGLELLIVWKIHLDEEGTTTPVLDLLPKVPEQVLEQRMGSMESIPGSFRGALRLLGIEAAIENLIRVLGSGE
;
A
#
# COMPACT_ATOMS: atom_id res chain seq x y z
N MET A 1 -60.81 -15.03 2.78
CA MET A 1 -59.74 -14.11 3.17
C MET A 1 -58.48 -14.94 3.03
N ASP A 2 -57.69 -14.65 2.01
CA ASP A 2 -56.74 -15.60 1.40
C ASP A 2 -55.59 -15.99 2.34
N GLU A 3 -55.36 -17.29 2.51
CA GLU A 3 -54.18 -17.86 3.19
C GLU A 3 -52.86 -17.40 2.56
N SER A 4 -52.89 -17.00 1.27
CA SER A 4 -51.77 -16.40 0.55
C SER A 4 -51.27 -15.11 1.19
N ILE A 5 -52.17 -14.25 1.66
CA ILE A 5 -51.82 -12.92 2.19
C ILE A 5 -51.13 -13.06 3.56
N PHE A 6 -51.56 -14.03 4.37
CA PHE A 6 -50.93 -14.31 5.66
C PHE A 6 -49.53 -14.90 5.50
N LYS A 7 -49.30 -15.67 4.43
CA LYS A 7 -47.98 -16.24 4.12
C LYS A 7 -46.99 -15.16 3.72
N ASP A 8 -47.40 -14.21 2.89
CA ASP A 8 -46.57 -13.08 2.48
C ASP A 8 -46.13 -12.23 3.67
N TYR A 9 -47.03 -12.00 4.65
CA TYR A 9 -46.69 -11.29 5.88
C TYR A 9 -45.79 -12.09 6.81
N GLU A 10 -45.94 -13.41 6.91
CA GLU A 10 -45.03 -14.27 7.68
C GLU A 10 -43.61 -14.23 7.11
N ASP A 11 -43.48 -14.30 5.78
CA ASP A 11 -42.19 -14.29 5.11
C ASP A 11 -41.51 -12.90 5.23
N GLU A 12 -42.28 -11.81 5.19
CA GLU A 12 -41.79 -10.45 5.41
C GLU A 12 -41.34 -10.22 6.87
N ILE A 13 -42.11 -10.73 7.85
CA ILE A 13 -41.71 -10.69 9.27
C ILE A 13 -40.40 -11.45 9.48
N GLN A 14 -40.25 -12.62 8.87
CA GLN A 14 -39.04 -13.43 9.00
C GLN A 14 -37.83 -12.74 8.36
N ALA A 15 -38.00 -12.09 7.20
CA ALA A 15 -36.94 -11.31 6.57
C ALA A 15 -36.51 -10.11 7.43
N LEU A 16 -37.45 -9.40 8.05
CA LEU A 16 -37.17 -8.28 8.94
C LEU A 16 -36.51 -8.73 10.25
N GLU A 17 -36.89 -9.88 10.80
CA GLU A 17 -36.21 -10.47 11.97
C GLU A 17 -34.75 -10.86 11.64
N GLU A 18 -34.50 -11.39 10.45
CA GLU A 18 -33.17 -11.68 9.92
C GLU A 18 -32.32 -10.39 9.80
N GLU A 19 -32.91 -9.32 9.25
CA GLU A 19 -32.26 -8.02 9.09
C GLU A 19 -31.97 -7.36 10.44
N ILE A 20 -32.92 -7.36 11.38
CA ILE A 20 -32.72 -6.85 12.75
C ILE A 20 -31.61 -7.62 13.44
N ARG A 21 -31.53 -8.94 13.26
CA ARG A 21 -30.47 -9.76 13.84
C ARG A 21 -29.09 -9.36 13.30
N LEU A 22 -28.97 -9.17 11.98
CA LEU A 22 -27.72 -8.73 11.34
C LEU A 22 -27.33 -7.31 11.78
N LEU A 23 -28.27 -6.38 11.81
CA LEU A 23 -28.03 -5.01 12.25
C LEU A 23 -27.68 -4.92 13.75
N THR A 24 -28.23 -5.81 14.57
CA THR A 24 -27.89 -5.88 16.00
C THR A 24 -26.48 -6.43 16.20
N GLU A 25 -26.06 -7.42 15.42
CA GLU A 25 -24.69 -7.94 15.42
C GLU A 25 -23.69 -6.87 14.95
N GLU A 26 -24.00 -6.15 13.87
CA GLU A 26 -23.21 -5.01 13.37
C GLU A 26 -23.15 -3.87 14.41
N TYR A 27 -24.27 -3.55 15.07
CA TYR A 27 -24.32 -2.52 16.10
C TYR A 27 -23.53 -2.87 17.37
N GLU A 28 -23.55 -4.14 17.80
CA GLU A 28 -22.73 -4.61 18.92
C GLU A 28 -21.24 -4.62 18.57
N ASP A 29 -20.87 -4.97 17.34
CA ASP A 29 -19.50 -4.85 16.85
C ASP A 29 -19.02 -3.38 16.85
N ILE A 30 -19.87 -2.44 16.42
CA ILE A 30 -19.58 -0.98 16.46
C ILE A 30 -19.52 -0.44 17.91
N ARG A 31 -20.37 -0.95 18.81
CA ARG A 31 -20.35 -0.57 20.24
C ARG A 31 -19.12 -1.10 20.95
N HIS A 32 -18.67 -2.28 20.59
CA HIS A 32 -17.36 -2.77 20.99
C HIS A 32 -16.26 -1.84 20.44
N GLU A 33 -16.34 -1.39 19.17
CA GLU A 33 -15.47 -0.35 18.58
C GLU A 33 -15.38 0.94 19.39
N SER A 34 -16.51 1.45 19.86
CA SER A 34 -16.58 2.70 20.64
C SER A 34 -16.16 2.55 22.11
N THR A 35 -16.06 1.34 22.66
CA THR A 35 -15.69 1.09 24.07
C THR A 35 -14.22 0.67 24.26
N PHE A 36 -13.43 0.64 23.18
CA PHE A 36 -12.08 0.06 23.18
C PHE A 36 -10.97 0.88 23.83
N TYR A 37 -11.28 2.07 24.32
CA TYR A 37 -10.42 2.73 25.28
C TYR A 37 -11.23 2.99 26.54
N SER A 38 -10.75 2.50 27.68
CA SER A 38 -11.24 3.07 28.93
C SER A 38 -10.87 4.56 28.96
N ASP A 39 -11.70 5.38 29.61
CA ASP A 39 -11.34 6.79 29.84
C ASP A 39 -9.94 6.91 30.45
N GLU A 40 -9.50 5.92 31.24
CA GLU A 40 -8.15 5.82 31.78
C GLU A 40 -7.07 5.55 30.72
N GLU A 41 -7.32 4.72 29.71
CA GLU A 41 -6.39 4.44 28.61
C GLU A 41 -6.27 5.63 27.65
N ILE A 42 -7.37 6.31 27.34
CA ILE A 42 -7.36 7.60 26.62
C ILE A 42 -6.56 8.62 27.43
N LEU A 43 -6.88 8.80 28.73
CA LEU A 43 -6.18 9.75 29.59
C LEU A 43 -4.69 9.40 29.76
N LYS A 44 -4.33 8.12 29.76
CA LYS A 44 -2.93 7.67 29.85
C LYS A 44 -2.17 7.99 28.57
N SER A 45 -2.77 7.75 27.40
CA SER A 45 -2.19 8.12 26.10
C SER A 45 -2.03 9.64 25.99
N ILE A 46 -3.05 10.42 26.35
CA ILE A 46 -2.99 11.89 26.38
C ILE A 46 -1.86 12.36 27.32
N LYS A 47 -1.74 11.77 28.51
CA LYS A 47 -0.67 12.12 29.49
C LYS A 47 0.72 11.72 29.02
N SER A 48 0.90 10.61 28.28
CA SER A 48 2.21 10.25 27.74
C SER A 48 2.66 11.22 26.66
N PHE A 49 1.76 11.64 25.77
CA PHE A 49 2.08 12.65 24.76
C PHE A 49 2.36 14.03 25.36
N GLN A 50 1.59 14.44 26.38
CA GLN A 50 1.82 15.70 27.07
C GLN A 50 3.14 15.74 27.84
N ARG A 51 3.63 14.59 28.35
CA ARG A 51 4.91 14.50 29.03
C ARG A 51 6.11 14.70 28.09
N GLU A 52 5.97 14.35 26.82
CA GLU A 52 7.00 14.56 25.80
C GLU A 52 6.95 16.00 25.22
N ALA A 53 5.78 16.62 25.16
CA ALA A 53 5.59 17.97 24.62
C ALA A 53 5.74 19.11 25.65
N GLN A 54 5.42 18.88 26.93
CA GLN A 54 5.46 19.90 27.98
C GLN A 54 5.99 19.34 29.30
N GLY A 55 7.09 19.91 29.78
CA GLY A 55 7.55 19.75 31.15
C GLY A 55 6.43 20.11 32.15
N GLU A 56 6.28 19.25 33.16
CA GLU A 56 5.34 19.30 34.29
C GLU A 56 4.56 20.62 34.46
N THR A 57 3.40 20.75 33.82
CA THR A 57 2.44 21.81 34.13
C THR A 57 1.16 21.21 34.70
N LYS A 58 1.06 21.28 36.03
CA LYS A 58 -0.14 20.99 36.81
C LYS A 58 -1.20 22.07 36.52
N GLY A 59 -2.05 21.84 35.54
CA GLY A 59 -3.20 22.71 35.27
C GLY A 59 -4.35 21.90 34.66
N HIS A 60 -5.56 22.06 35.20
CA HIS A 60 -6.78 21.53 34.59
C HIS A 60 -6.86 22.04 33.14
N GLN A 61 -6.86 21.12 32.16
CA GLN A 61 -6.98 21.46 30.75
C GLN A 61 -8.32 22.10 30.48
N SER A 62 -8.29 23.31 29.91
CA SER A 62 -9.50 24.00 29.48
C SER A 62 -10.05 23.36 28.20
N PRO A 63 -11.35 23.46 27.89
CA PRO A 63 -11.93 22.95 26.64
C PRO A 63 -11.28 23.53 25.38
N SER A 64 -10.77 24.77 25.45
CA SER A 64 -9.99 25.40 24.38
C SER A 64 -8.65 24.72 24.14
N ASP A 65 -8.00 24.19 25.19
CA ASP A 65 -6.73 23.48 25.05
C ASP A 65 -6.93 22.11 24.38
N LEU A 66 -8.06 21.43 24.66
CA LEU A 66 -8.39 20.15 24.02
C LEU A 66 -8.63 20.31 22.52
N LYS A 67 -9.32 21.39 22.11
CA LYS A 67 -9.55 21.68 20.69
C LYS A 67 -8.22 21.94 19.96
N ALA A 68 -7.35 22.75 20.54
CA ALA A 68 -6.03 23.03 19.95
C ALA A 68 -5.16 21.75 19.87
N GLN A 69 -5.23 20.87 20.87
CA GLN A 69 -4.53 19.57 20.85
C GLN A 69 -5.07 18.65 19.76
N LEU A 70 -6.39 18.60 19.56
CA LEU A 70 -7.00 17.83 18.48
C LEU A 70 -6.55 18.35 17.10
N GLU A 71 -6.62 19.66 16.88
CA GLU A 71 -6.17 20.29 15.62
C GLU A 71 -4.69 20.01 15.35
N SER A 72 -3.84 20.05 16.39
CA SER A 72 -2.43 19.66 16.27
C SER A 72 -2.26 18.19 15.90
N LEU A 73 -3.00 17.28 16.53
CA LEU A 73 -2.90 15.85 16.28
C LEU A 73 -3.39 15.47 14.87
N GLU A 74 -4.45 16.13 14.39
CA GLU A 74 -4.93 15.99 13.02
C GLU A 74 -3.89 16.48 12.00
N ALA A 75 -3.20 17.59 12.30
CA ALA A 75 -2.12 18.10 11.46
C ALA A 75 -0.91 17.14 11.44
N ASP A 76 -0.49 16.62 12.59
CA ASP A 76 0.60 15.65 12.70
C ASP A 76 0.27 14.35 11.97
N LEU A 77 -0.97 13.85 12.12
CA LEU A 77 -1.44 12.67 11.42
C LEU A 77 -1.48 12.91 9.90
N SER A 78 -1.99 14.06 9.46
CA SER A 78 -2.01 14.42 8.03
C SER A 78 -0.59 14.49 7.46
N PHE A 79 0.34 15.09 8.20
CA PHE A 79 1.76 15.13 7.84
C PHE A 79 2.35 13.72 7.74
N LEU A 80 2.08 12.83 8.71
CA LEU A 80 2.58 11.45 8.67
C LEU A 80 1.98 10.65 7.51
N MET A 81 0.71 10.87 7.17
CA MET A 81 0.07 10.22 6.02
C MET A 81 0.73 10.65 4.70
N GLU A 82 1.00 11.95 4.55
CA GLU A 82 1.68 12.47 3.35
C GLU A 82 3.15 12.03 3.29
N PHE A 83 3.85 12.04 4.42
CA PHE A 83 5.27 11.68 4.52
C PHE A 83 5.52 10.20 4.27
N THR A 84 4.68 9.32 4.81
CA THR A 84 4.87 7.86 4.72
C THR A 84 4.07 7.20 3.61
N GLY A 85 3.13 7.93 2.99
CA GLY A 85 2.20 7.39 1.99
C GLY A 85 1.13 6.46 2.57
N PHE A 86 1.16 6.12 3.86
CA PHE A 86 0.18 5.26 4.51
C PHE A 86 -1.09 6.01 4.85
N HIS A 87 -2.22 5.46 4.42
CA HIS A 87 -3.55 5.94 4.74
C HIS A 87 -4.35 4.77 5.29
N PHE A 88 -4.54 4.76 6.61
CA PHE A 88 -5.40 3.78 7.27
C PHE A 88 -6.86 4.15 7.08
N THR A 89 -7.66 3.19 6.62
CA THR A 89 -9.10 3.36 6.39
C THR A 89 -9.93 2.74 7.50
N SER A 90 -9.42 1.71 8.16
CA SER A 90 -10.08 1.07 9.29
C SER A 90 -9.07 0.46 10.23
N HIS A 91 -9.34 0.59 11.52
CA HIS A 91 -8.66 -0.13 12.59
C HIS A 91 -9.71 -0.64 13.56
N SER A 92 -9.71 -1.95 13.81
CA SER A 92 -10.50 -2.54 14.88
C SER A 92 -9.60 -3.37 15.79
N LYS A 93 -10.03 -3.49 17.05
CA LYS A 93 -9.23 -4.09 18.12
C LYS A 93 -10.16 -4.85 19.06
N LYS A 94 -10.06 -6.18 19.13
CA LYS A 94 -10.87 -7.01 20.02
C LYS A 94 -10.02 -7.61 21.13
N THR A 95 -10.38 -7.40 22.40
CA THR A 95 -9.71 -8.09 23.52
C THR A 95 -10.19 -9.54 23.56
N VAL A 96 -9.26 -10.49 23.40
CA VAL A 96 -9.54 -11.94 23.39
C VAL A 96 -9.40 -12.52 24.79
N GLU A 97 -8.36 -12.09 25.51
CA GLU A 97 -8.06 -12.57 26.86
C GLU A 97 -7.52 -11.39 27.67
N ARG A 98 -7.99 -11.24 28.91
CA ARG A 98 -7.42 -10.29 29.87
C ARG A 98 -7.31 -10.96 31.23
N THR A 99 -6.10 -11.02 31.74
CA THR A 99 -5.77 -11.48 33.09
C THR A 99 -5.04 -10.36 33.84
N ALA A 100 -4.67 -10.60 35.10
CA ALA A 100 -4.02 -9.57 35.93
C ALA A 100 -2.75 -8.97 35.27
N ASN A 101 -1.96 -9.78 34.56
CA ASN A 101 -0.65 -9.37 34.04
C ASN A 101 -0.50 -9.57 32.52
N ARG A 102 -1.52 -10.13 31.85
CA ARG A 102 -1.47 -10.52 30.43
C ARG A 102 -2.74 -10.07 29.73
N THR A 103 -2.59 -9.41 28.59
CA THR A 103 -3.69 -9.04 27.69
C THR A 103 -3.39 -9.56 26.28
N VAL A 104 -4.37 -10.22 25.66
CA VAL A 104 -4.30 -10.64 24.26
C VAL A 104 -5.34 -9.88 23.48
N GLN A 105 -4.90 -9.16 22.45
CA GLN A 105 -5.75 -8.33 21.60
C GLN A 105 -5.61 -8.76 20.15
N LYS A 106 -6.74 -8.97 19.48
CA LYS A 106 -6.80 -9.19 18.04
C LYS A 106 -6.99 -7.84 17.35
N HIS A 107 -6.06 -7.49 16.47
CA HIS A 107 -6.08 -6.27 15.68
C HIS A 107 -6.43 -6.59 14.23
N ARG A 108 -7.25 -5.75 13.62
CA ARG A 108 -7.49 -5.73 12.18
C ARG A 108 -7.24 -4.33 11.65
N LEU A 109 -6.33 -4.21 10.69
CA LEU A 109 -5.98 -2.95 10.04
C LEU A 109 -6.27 -3.06 8.55
N SER A 110 -6.74 -1.97 7.96
CA SER A 110 -6.81 -1.86 6.51
C SER A 110 -6.47 -0.43 6.08
N GLY A 111 -5.94 -0.32 4.88
CA GLY A 111 -5.57 0.95 4.33
C GLY A 111 -4.94 0.82 2.96
N LYS A 112 -4.25 1.88 2.57
CA LYS A 112 -3.44 1.93 1.35
C LYS A 112 -2.08 2.55 1.65
N CYS A 113 -1.05 2.09 0.95
CA CYS A 113 0.22 2.78 0.84
C CYS A 113 0.32 3.29 -0.59
N HIS A 114 0.26 4.61 -0.78
CA HIS A 114 0.03 5.23 -2.09
C HIS A 114 -1.19 4.61 -2.81
N SER A 115 -0.99 3.97 -3.96
CA SER A 115 -2.04 3.29 -4.72
C SER A 115 -2.26 1.82 -4.32
N LEU A 116 -1.45 1.25 -3.42
CA LEU A 116 -1.47 -0.17 -3.08
C LEU A 116 -2.33 -0.43 -1.84
N PRO A 117 -3.46 -1.16 -1.95
CA PRO A 117 -4.27 -1.52 -0.80
C PRO A 117 -3.62 -2.65 0.01
N PHE A 118 -3.82 -2.63 1.32
CA PHE A 118 -3.40 -3.70 2.22
C PHE A 118 -4.43 -3.91 3.33
N GLN A 119 -4.47 -5.13 3.85
CA GLN A 119 -5.17 -5.50 5.07
C GLN A 119 -4.27 -6.39 5.92
N LEU A 120 -4.37 -6.23 7.23
CA LEU A 120 -3.61 -6.99 8.22
C LEU A 120 -4.56 -7.48 9.30
N GLU A 121 -4.36 -8.70 9.75
CA GLU A 121 -4.96 -9.23 10.96
C GLU A 121 -3.85 -9.84 11.81
N PHE A 122 -3.79 -9.53 13.10
CA PHE A 122 -2.78 -10.13 14.00
C PHE A 122 -3.25 -10.14 15.45
N GLN A 123 -2.62 -10.95 16.28
CA GLN A 123 -2.77 -10.93 17.72
C GLN A 123 -1.56 -10.25 18.38
N LEU A 124 -1.83 -9.36 19.33
CA LEU A 124 -0.84 -8.72 20.17
C LEU A 124 -0.98 -9.26 21.59
N LEU A 125 0.04 -9.96 22.05
CA LEU A 125 0.20 -10.41 23.42
C LEU A 125 1.00 -9.37 24.21
N GLU A 126 0.35 -8.65 25.10
CA GLU A 126 0.98 -7.70 26.00
C GLU A 126 1.13 -8.30 27.41
N MET A 127 2.36 -8.33 27.89
CA MET A 127 2.67 -8.71 29.27
C MET A 127 3.06 -7.45 30.05
N GLN A 128 2.36 -7.19 31.16
CA GLN A 128 2.75 -6.17 32.12
C GLN A 128 3.62 -6.80 33.19
N ASN A 129 4.91 -6.46 33.17
CA ASN A 129 5.78 -6.60 34.33
C ASN A 129 5.98 -5.22 34.95
N ASN A 130 6.25 -5.18 36.25
CA ASN A 130 6.23 -4.00 37.16
C ASN A 130 6.90 -2.70 36.65
N GLU A 131 7.67 -2.71 35.55
CA GLU A 131 8.24 -1.52 34.90
C GLU A 131 8.28 -1.53 33.36
N LYS A 132 7.93 -2.64 32.67
CA LYS A 132 7.97 -2.75 31.21
C LYS A 132 6.77 -3.52 30.66
N VAL A 133 6.14 -2.95 29.65
CA VAL A 133 5.19 -3.67 28.79
C VAL A 133 6.00 -4.32 27.67
N SER A 134 5.94 -5.65 27.56
CA SER A 134 6.49 -6.36 26.40
C SER A 134 5.33 -6.85 25.54
N GLY A 135 5.35 -6.49 24.25
CA GLY A 135 4.39 -6.96 23.25
C GLY A 135 5.02 -8.01 22.34
N VAL A 136 4.30 -9.07 22.03
CA VAL A 136 4.66 -10.04 20.98
C VAL A 136 3.51 -10.14 19.99
N VAL A 137 3.82 -10.03 18.70
CA VAL A 137 2.85 -10.22 17.62
C VAL A 137 2.81 -11.71 17.25
N SER A 138 1.62 -12.28 17.14
CA SER A 138 1.37 -13.64 16.65
C SER A 138 0.21 -13.66 15.67
N ASP A 139 0.04 -14.78 14.97
CA ASP A 139 -1.09 -15.01 14.06
C ASP A 139 -1.27 -13.89 13.03
N LEU A 140 -0.15 -13.36 12.52
CA LEU A 140 -0.15 -12.30 11.52
C LEU A 140 -0.62 -12.88 10.18
N SER A 141 -1.66 -12.28 9.63
CA SER A 141 -2.18 -12.51 8.29
C SER A 141 -2.19 -11.20 7.53
N ILE A 142 -1.70 -11.23 6.30
CA ILE A 142 -1.50 -10.08 5.43
C ILE A 142 -2.23 -10.36 4.11
N VAL A 143 -3.13 -9.47 3.75
CA VAL A 143 -3.78 -9.47 2.44
C VAL A 143 -3.33 -8.26 1.67
N MET A 144 -2.71 -8.50 0.51
CA MET A 144 -2.22 -7.46 -0.38
C MET A 144 -2.52 -7.88 -1.82
N GLU A 145 -2.89 -6.91 -2.65
CA GLU A 145 -3.15 -7.16 -4.07
C GLU A 145 -1.81 -7.32 -4.82
N SER A 146 -1.39 -8.56 -5.04
CA SER A 146 -0.24 -8.88 -5.90
C SER A 146 -0.72 -9.30 -7.28
N ARG A 147 -0.30 -8.57 -8.32
CA ARG A 147 -0.54 -8.96 -9.71
C ARG A 147 0.46 -10.03 -10.09
N GLU A 148 0.12 -11.30 -9.88
CA GLU A 148 0.83 -12.51 -10.35
C GLU A 148 2.33 -12.61 -10.03
N ASP A 149 2.91 -11.65 -9.29
CA ASP A 149 4.30 -11.61 -8.91
C ASP A 149 4.54 -12.57 -7.74
N SER A 150 5.10 -13.75 -8.07
CA SER A 150 5.47 -14.80 -7.11
C SER A 150 6.43 -14.35 -6.00
N ASN A 151 7.03 -13.17 -6.12
CA ASN A 151 7.99 -12.66 -5.15
C ASN A 151 7.29 -11.95 -3.99
N VAL A 152 6.21 -11.22 -4.27
CA VAL A 152 5.42 -10.53 -3.24
C VAL A 152 4.75 -11.54 -2.30
N SER A 153 4.27 -12.67 -2.84
CA SER A 153 3.67 -13.73 -2.02
C SER A 153 4.69 -14.37 -1.07
N LYS A 154 5.92 -14.62 -1.52
CA LYS A 154 6.99 -15.17 -0.66
C LYS A 154 7.37 -14.22 0.48
N PHE A 155 7.50 -12.93 0.17
CA PHE A 155 7.71 -11.89 1.18
C PHE A 155 6.59 -11.88 2.23
N VAL A 156 5.33 -11.92 1.78
CA VAL A 156 4.16 -11.95 2.67
C VAL A 156 4.21 -13.16 3.58
N SER A 157 4.37 -14.36 3.03
CA SER A 157 4.41 -15.59 3.84
C SER A 157 5.53 -15.56 4.87
N ARG A 158 6.74 -15.12 4.50
CA ARG A 158 7.85 -15.00 5.45
C ARG A 158 7.57 -13.95 6.53
N THR A 159 6.94 -12.84 6.18
CA THR A 159 6.59 -11.79 7.15
C THR A 159 5.51 -12.26 8.13
N GLU A 160 4.50 -12.99 7.64
CA GLU A 160 3.46 -13.65 8.45
C GLU A 160 4.08 -14.65 9.44
N GLU A 161 5.00 -15.50 8.98
CA GLU A 161 5.71 -16.48 9.81
C GLU A 161 6.50 -15.84 10.97
N HIS A 162 7.11 -14.69 10.73
CA HIS A 162 7.93 -13.99 11.74
C HIS A 162 7.14 -13.00 12.60
N GLY A 163 5.91 -12.63 12.21
CA GLY A 163 5.11 -11.61 12.88
C GLY A 163 5.73 -10.21 12.84
N ASP A 164 6.58 -9.92 11.85
CA ASP A 164 7.35 -8.67 11.80
C ASP A 164 6.62 -7.55 11.05
N LEU A 165 5.75 -6.85 11.79
CA LEU A 165 5.02 -5.68 11.28
C LEU A 165 5.94 -4.55 10.83
N LEU A 166 7.10 -4.36 11.46
CA LEU A 166 8.03 -3.28 11.09
C LEU A 166 8.59 -3.53 9.69
N THR A 167 9.05 -4.76 9.45
CA THR A 167 9.53 -5.17 8.13
C THR A 167 8.41 -5.08 7.10
N PHE A 168 7.17 -5.46 7.43
CA PHE A 168 6.02 -5.27 6.55
C PHE A 168 5.87 -3.81 6.09
N PHE A 169 5.68 -2.88 7.03
CA PHE A 169 5.40 -1.48 6.71
C PHE A 169 6.58 -0.81 5.97
N ARG A 170 7.82 -1.06 6.40
CA ARG A 170 9.00 -0.48 5.73
C ARG A 170 9.13 -0.97 4.29
N SER A 171 8.92 -2.26 4.07
CA SER A 171 9.06 -2.87 2.74
C SER A 171 7.92 -2.46 1.81
N LEU A 172 6.69 -2.42 2.32
CA LEU A 172 5.53 -1.93 1.57
C LEU A 172 5.70 -0.45 1.18
N SER A 173 6.19 0.40 2.08
CA SER A 173 6.49 1.81 1.77
C SER A 173 7.43 1.93 0.57
N THR A 174 8.58 1.26 0.65
CA THR A 174 9.59 1.30 -0.41
C THR A 174 9.07 0.72 -1.73
N TYR A 175 8.32 -0.39 -1.64
CA TYR A 175 7.71 -1.03 -2.80
C TYR A 175 6.69 -0.11 -3.48
N ALA A 176 5.79 0.51 -2.71
CA ALA A 176 4.76 1.41 -3.18
C ALA A 176 5.36 2.70 -3.80
N GLU A 177 6.43 3.24 -3.20
CA GLU A 177 7.18 4.37 -3.77
C GLU A 177 7.70 4.07 -5.18
N TRP A 178 8.30 2.89 -5.39
CA TRP A 178 8.76 2.48 -6.73
C TRP A 178 7.61 2.33 -7.72
N TYR A 179 6.44 1.87 -7.28
CA TYR A 179 5.23 1.81 -8.12
C TYR A 179 4.79 3.21 -8.55
N GLU A 180 4.79 4.18 -7.63
CA GLU A 180 4.47 5.57 -7.94
C GLU A 180 5.51 6.22 -8.85
N HIS A 181 6.81 5.95 -8.64
CA HIS A 181 7.86 6.43 -9.53
C HIS A 181 7.64 5.93 -10.96
N ARG A 182 7.39 4.63 -11.15
CA ARG A 182 7.06 4.08 -12.47
C ARG A 182 5.83 4.75 -13.08
N ARG A 183 4.75 4.88 -12.30
CA ARG A 183 3.49 5.50 -12.73
C ARG A 183 3.71 6.94 -13.21
N HIS A 184 4.44 7.74 -12.44
CA HIS A 184 4.76 9.13 -12.79
C HIS A 184 5.67 9.23 -14.01
N THR A 185 6.69 8.37 -14.11
CA THR A 185 7.57 8.33 -15.30
C THR A 185 6.77 7.98 -16.57
N PHE A 186 5.87 6.99 -16.49
CA PHE A 186 5.03 6.60 -17.62
C PHE A 186 4.10 7.74 -18.04
N LEU A 187 3.46 8.39 -17.06
CA LEU A 187 2.61 9.56 -17.30
C LEU A 187 3.40 10.70 -17.96
N HIS A 188 4.60 11.01 -17.44
CA HIS A 188 5.46 12.07 -17.96
C HIS A 188 5.78 11.85 -19.45
N PHE A 189 6.30 10.67 -19.80
CA PHE A 189 6.68 10.39 -21.18
C PHE A 189 5.48 10.28 -22.11
N LYS A 190 4.34 9.74 -21.64
CA LYS A 190 3.12 9.73 -22.44
C LYS A 190 2.59 11.13 -22.73
N ALA A 191 2.64 12.04 -21.75
CA ALA A 191 2.23 13.43 -21.94
C ALA A 191 3.20 14.21 -22.84
N LYS A 192 4.51 13.98 -22.69
CA LYS A 192 5.56 14.69 -23.43
C LYS A 192 5.72 14.22 -24.88
N TYR A 193 5.53 12.92 -25.13
CA TYR A 193 5.70 12.31 -26.46
C TYR A 193 4.54 11.38 -26.82
N PRO A 194 3.32 11.92 -27.00
CA PRO A 194 2.12 11.11 -27.18
C PRO A 194 2.15 10.22 -28.44
N ASP A 195 2.89 10.62 -29.47
CA ASP A 195 3.01 9.90 -30.76
C ASP A 195 4.08 8.80 -30.74
N ILE A 196 5.05 8.90 -29.81
CA ILE A 196 6.15 7.94 -29.67
C ILE A 196 5.82 6.92 -28.58
N VAL A 197 5.26 7.37 -27.46
CA VAL A 197 5.05 6.56 -26.26
C VAL A 197 3.62 6.03 -26.23
N SER A 198 3.49 4.73 -25.96
CA SER A 198 2.21 4.08 -25.72
C SER A 198 2.24 3.22 -24.46
N LEU A 199 1.09 3.15 -23.80
CA LEU A 199 0.87 2.45 -22.54
C LEU A 199 -0.27 1.44 -22.73
N PRO A 200 -0.03 0.25 -23.30
CA PRO A 200 -1.10 -0.69 -23.61
C PRO A 200 -1.88 -1.14 -22.38
N GLU A 201 -1.21 -1.31 -21.25
CA GLU A 201 -1.81 -1.67 -19.95
C GLU A 201 -2.15 -0.44 -19.07
N GLY A 202 -2.03 0.76 -19.63
CA GLY A 202 -2.20 2.01 -18.90
C GLY A 202 -1.05 2.31 -17.93
N LEU A 203 -1.31 3.18 -16.95
CA LEU A 203 -0.31 3.69 -16.02
C LEU A 203 0.12 2.69 -14.94
N LEU A 204 -0.69 1.65 -14.71
CA LEU A 204 -0.42 0.60 -13.72
C LEU A 204 0.32 -0.60 -14.33
N GLY A 205 0.48 -0.60 -15.66
CA GLY A 205 1.25 -1.61 -16.37
C GLY A 205 2.71 -1.64 -15.95
N ASP A 206 3.37 -2.72 -16.30
CA ASP A 206 4.80 -2.92 -16.04
C ASP A 206 5.68 -2.57 -17.25
N PHE A 207 5.11 -2.13 -18.37
CA PHE A 207 5.89 -1.75 -19.54
C PHE A 207 5.37 -0.53 -20.28
N ILE A 208 6.28 0.10 -21.02
CA ILE A 208 5.96 1.13 -22.02
C ILE A 208 6.51 0.71 -23.39
N ILE A 209 5.80 1.09 -24.44
CA ILE A 209 6.25 0.85 -25.82
C ILE A 209 6.58 2.19 -26.46
N LEU A 210 7.80 2.29 -26.98
CA LEU A 210 8.26 3.39 -27.81
C LEU A 210 8.19 2.97 -29.29
N ARG A 211 7.53 3.78 -30.11
CA ARG A 211 7.40 3.57 -31.56
C ARG A 211 8.01 4.74 -32.31
N SER A 212 8.78 4.45 -33.35
CA SER A 212 9.24 5.52 -34.23
C SER A 212 8.11 5.95 -35.16
N PRO A 213 7.76 7.23 -35.24
CA PRO A 213 6.80 7.73 -36.23
C PRO A 213 7.38 7.69 -37.66
N LYS A 214 8.71 7.57 -37.79
CA LYS A 214 9.43 7.57 -39.07
C LYS A 214 9.68 6.17 -39.61
N VAL A 215 9.93 5.19 -38.73
CA VAL A 215 10.23 3.81 -39.10
C VAL A 215 9.06 2.91 -38.70
N SER A 216 8.20 2.59 -39.67
CA SER A 216 7.06 1.70 -39.44
C SER A 216 7.53 0.30 -39.02
N GLY A 217 6.96 -0.19 -37.91
CA GLY A 217 7.19 -1.54 -37.39
C GLY A 217 8.31 -1.67 -36.34
N LEU A 218 9.12 -0.64 -36.12
CA LEU A 218 10.09 -0.64 -35.02
C LEU A 218 9.40 -0.31 -33.69
N GLU A 219 9.39 -1.28 -32.77
CA GLU A 219 8.87 -1.11 -31.42
C GLU A 219 9.95 -1.44 -30.38
N LEU A 220 10.16 -0.53 -29.43
CA LEU A 220 11.03 -0.75 -28.28
C LEU A 220 10.16 -0.89 -27.04
N LEU A 221 10.12 -2.08 -26.47
CA LEU A 221 9.37 -2.39 -25.25
C LEU A 221 10.30 -2.25 -24.04
N ILE A 222 10.03 -1.30 -23.16
CA ILE A 222 10.75 -1.14 -21.90
C ILE A 222 9.91 -1.78 -20.81
N VAL A 223 10.40 -2.89 -20.24
CA VAL A 223 9.78 -3.58 -19.12
C VAL A 223 10.41 -3.09 -17.83
N TRP A 224 9.59 -2.68 -16.87
CA TRP A 224 9.97 -2.20 -15.55
C TRP A 224 9.23 -3.01 -14.48
N LYS A 225 9.90 -4.06 -14.00
CA LYS A 225 9.44 -4.87 -12.87
C LYS A 225 9.99 -4.33 -11.56
N ILE A 226 9.21 -4.43 -10.50
CA ILE A 226 9.63 -4.05 -9.15
C ILE A 226 9.63 -5.34 -8.35
N HIS A 227 10.82 -5.83 -8.02
CA HIS A 227 10.97 -7.07 -7.26
C HIS A 227 11.03 -6.75 -5.78
N LEU A 228 10.25 -7.47 -4.99
CA LEU A 228 10.33 -7.48 -3.54
C LEU A 228 10.83 -8.86 -3.12
N ASP A 229 12.03 -8.93 -2.54
CA ASP A 229 12.57 -10.19 -2.05
C ASP A 229 11.95 -10.61 -0.70
N GLU A 230 12.29 -11.82 -0.25
CA GLU A 230 11.74 -12.39 0.97
C GLU A 230 12.18 -11.62 2.23
N GLU A 231 13.31 -10.93 2.18
CA GLU A 231 13.85 -10.08 3.23
C GLU A 231 13.21 -8.67 3.27
N GLY A 232 12.39 -8.33 2.28
CA GLY A 232 11.74 -7.02 2.18
C GLY A 232 12.53 -5.96 1.41
N THR A 233 13.59 -6.37 0.71
CA THR A 233 14.35 -5.47 -0.17
C THR A 233 13.62 -5.29 -1.49
N THR A 234 13.35 -4.03 -1.84
CA THR A 234 12.78 -3.69 -3.14
C THR A 234 13.86 -3.36 -4.16
N THR A 235 13.83 -4.01 -5.31
CA THR A 235 14.75 -3.76 -6.44
C THR A 235 13.95 -3.48 -7.72
N PRO A 236 13.99 -2.26 -8.27
CA PRO A 236 13.45 -1.97 -9.59
C PRO A 236 14.37 -2.54 -10.68
N VAL A 237 13.83 -3.35 -11.58
CA VAL A 237 14.55 -3.93 -12.71
C VAL A 237 13.91 -3.44 -14.00
N LEU A 238 14.71 -2.71 -14.78
CA LEU A 238 14.33 -2.24 -16.10
C LEU A 238 15.12 -2.97 -17.16
N ASP A 239 14.42 -3.43 -18.20
CA ASP A 239 15.03 -4.03 -19.37
C ASP A 239 14.36 -3.56 -20.65
N LEU A 240 15.08 -3.71 -21.77
CA LEU A 240 14.62 -3.28 -23.08
C LEU A 240 14.54 -4.48 -24.03
N LEU A 241 13.36 -4.69 -24.59
CA LEU A 241 13.06 -5.72 -25.56
C LEU A 241 12.75 -5.06 -26.92
N PRO A 242 13.69 -5.11 -27.88
CA PRO A 242 13.45 -4.59 -29.22
C PRO A 242 12.59 -5.58 -30.01
N LYS A 243 11.50 -5.10 -30.59
CA LYS A 243 10.70 -5.82 -31.58
C LYS A 243 10.93 -5.15 -32.94
N VAL A 244 11.63 -5.86 -33.80
CA VAL A 244 12.12 -5.34 -35.08
C VAL A 244 11.47 -6.15 -36.22
N PRO A 245 10.95 -5.51 -37.27
CA PRO A 245 10.47 -6.22 -38.45
C PRO A 245 11.63 -6.97 -39.12
N GLU A 246 11.39 -8.20 -39.56
CA GLU A 246 12.40 -9.06 -40.23
C GLU A 246 13.13 -8.33 -41.37
N GLN A 247 12.43 -7.45 -42.08
CA GLN A 247 12.93 -6.66 -43.21
C GLN A 247 14.05 -5.66 -42.82
N VAL A 248 14.12 -5.23 -41.55
CA VAL A 248 15.15 -4.30 -41.03
C VAL A 248 16.30 -5.06 -40.37
N LEU A 249 16.05 -6.30 -39.93
CA LEU A 249 17.03 -7.16 -39.28
C LEU A 249 18.23 -7.44 -40.22
N GLU A 250 17.98 -7.69 -41.50
CA GLU A 250 19.03 -8.02 -42.47
C GLU A 250 20.01 -6.86 -42.78
N GLN A 251 19.62 -5.60 -42.57
CA GLN A 251 20.45 -4.44 -42.91
C GLN A 251 21.22 -3.82 -41.73
N ARG A 252 20.80 -4.04 -40.47
CA ARG A 252 21.40 -3.38 -39.28
C ARG A 252 21.70 -4.34 -38.10
N MET A 253 21.90 -5.63 -38.36
CA MET A 253 22.15 -6.68 -37.34
C MET A 253 23.17 -6.29 -36.24
N GLY A 254 24.32 -5.72 -36.62
CA GLY A 254 25.40 -5.41 -35.65
C GLY A 254 25.15 -4.22 -34.72
N SER A 255 24.21 -3.32 -35.05
CA SER A 255 23.91 -2.13 -34.23
C SER A 255 22.70 -2.33 -33.31
N MET A 256 21.89 -3.37 -33.53
CA MET A 256 20.61 -3.56 -32.85
C MET A 256 20.73 -4.47 -31.61
N GLU A 257 21.62 -5.47 -31.65
CA GLU A 257 21.92 -6.34 -30.51
C GLU A 257 22.57 -5.58 -29.34
N SER A 258 23.22 -4.45 -29.61
CA SER A 258 23.85 -3.63 -28.58
C SER A 258 22.89 -2.71 -27.83
N ILE A 259 21.68 -2.47 -28.34
CA ILE A 259 20.76 -1.46 -27.78
C ILE A 259 20.32 -1.81 -26.35
N PRO A 260 19.92 -3.05 -26.00
CA PRO A 260 19.62 -3.40 -24.61
C PRO A 260 20.82 -3.19 -23.69
N GLY A 261 22.04 -3.51 -24.16
CA GLY A 261 23.28 -3.30 -23.41
C GLY A 261 23.58 -1.82 -23.17
N SER A 262 23.46 -0.99 -24.22
CA SER A 262 23.61 0.46 -24.13
C SER A 262 22.56 1.10 -23.21
N PHE A 263 21.32 0.63 -23.26
CA PHE A 263 20.26 1.09 -22.36
C PHE A 263 20.59 0.76 -20.89
N ARG A 264 21.03 -0.47 -20.60
CA ARG A 264 21.49 -0.84 -19.25
C ARG A 264 22.67 0.00 -18.77
N GLY A 265 23.59 0.37 -19.67
CA GLY A 265 24.65 1.32 -19.39
C GLY A 265 24.12 2.71 -19.05
N ALA A 266 23.19 3.23 -19.84
CA ALA A 266 22.55 4.53 -19.60
C ALA A 266 21.76 4.56 -18.29
N LEU A 267 21.04 3.49 -17.94
CA LEU A 267 20.32 3.37 -16.67
C LEU A 267 21.26 3.55 -15.47
N ARG A 268 22.44 2.93 -15.52
CA ARG A 268 23.44 3.01 -14.43
C ARG A 268 24.10 4.38 -14.34
N LEU A 269 24.34 5.05 -15.47
CA LEU A 269 25.09 6.30 -15.53
C LEU A 269 24.21 7.54 -15.36
N LEU A 270 23.00 7.51 -15.91
CA LEU A 270 22.13 8.69 -16.05
C LEU A 270 20.84 8.57 -15.23
N GLY A 271 20.49 7.38 -14.77
CA GLY A 271 19.20 7.09 -14.15
C GLY A 271 18.10 6.82 -15.17
N ILE A 272 16.91 6.52 -14.65
CA ILE A 272 15.80 5.96 -15.44
C ILE A 272 15.26 6.97 -16.45
N GLU A 273 14.89 8.17 -16.01
CA GLU A 273 14.25 9.15 -16.88
C GLU A 273 15.17 9.58 -18.03
N ALA A 274 16.44 9.88 -17.72
CA ALA A 274 17.40 10.29 -18.74
C ALA A 274 17.71 9.16 -19.74
N ALA A 275 17.75 7.90 -19.29
CA ALA A 275 17.93 6.76 -20.19
C ALA A 275 16.75 6.60 -21.16
N ILE A 276 15.51 6.74 -20.68
CA ILE A 276 14.30 6.66 -21.52
C ILE A 276 14.23 7.86 -22.49
N GLU A 277 14.49 9.07 -22.00
CA GLU A 277 14.54 10.29 -22.82
C GLU A 277 15.55 10.16 -23.96
N ASN A 278 16.73 9.59 -23.70
CA ASN A 278 17.73 9.35 -24.74
C ASN A 278 17.23 8.38 -25.82
N LEU A 279 16.56 7.28 -25.44
CA LEU A 279 15.96 6.35 -26.41
C LEU A 279 14.89 7.05 -27.27
N ILE A 280 14.03 7.85 -26.65
CA ILE A 280 12.99 8.61 -27.37
C ILE A 280 13.63 9.57 -28.37
N ARG A 281 14.69 10.28 -27.97
CA ARG A 281 15.42 11.19 -28.87
C ARG A 281 16.02 10.45 -30.05
N VAL A 282 16.63 9.29 -29.84
CA VAL A 282 17.17 8.45 -30.93
C VAL A 282 16.06 7.97 -31.86
N LEU A 283 14.88 7.61 -31.34
CA LEU A 283 13.74 7.19 -32.16
C LEU A 283 13.08 8.34 -32.94
N GLY A 284 13.10 9.56 -32.39
CA GLY A 284 12.55 10.77 -33.02
C GLY A 284 13.50 11.44 -34.02
N SER A 285 14.80 11.44 -33.71
CA SER A 285 15.88 11.91 -34.58
C SER A 285 16.39 10.74 -35.40
N GLY A 286 15.73 10.46 -36.53
CA GLY A 286 16.16 9.40 -37.45
C GLY A 286 17.52 9.70 -38.09
N GLU A 287 18.59 9.31 -37.41
CA GLU A 287 19.95 9.09 -37.94
C GLU A 287 20.37 7.63 -37.64
#